data_AF-A0A7C3VZB8-F1
#
_entry.id   AF-A0A7C3VZB8-F1
#
_cell.length_a   1.000
_cell.length_b   1.000
_cell.length_c   1.000
_cell.angle_alpha   90.00
_cell.angle_beta   90.00
_cell.angle_gamma   90.00
#
_symmetry.space_group_name_H-M   'P 1'
#
loop_
_entity.id
_entity.type
_entity.pdbx_description
1 polymer ?
#
loop_
_entity_poly.entity_id
_entity_poly.type
_entity_poly.pdbx_seq_one_letter_code
_entity_poly.pdbx_strand_id
1 'polypeptide(L)'
;KFGWADKFFRNIGMDGEDEPNVEDITREFNNGMWTIGYTGWAPERIKAHMANQHTFDKTTLQAVGGPVDGEYYGLPWPCWGTAEMKHPGTPNLYDMSKPVSKGGLTFRARFGVERDGVNLLAEGVYSVGSDIQDGYPEFTMAMLKELGWDGELTDEERASIEAVAGDNTNWKTDLSGGIQRVAIAHECAPFGNAKARAVVWTFPDPVPVHREPLYTSRRDLVVDYPTYADKQAYRLPTLYESIQKNDFSKDYPLILTSGRLVEFEGGGDESRSNPWLAELQQEMFVEVNLRDANNLGIRDGQQVWVEGPEGGKVKVAAMVTERVGEGVAFMPFHFGGMFQGRDLRDKYPEGADPIVLGESANTALTYGYDSVTQMQETKASLCKITAA
;
A
#
# COMPACT_ATOMS: atom_id res chain seq x y z
N LYS A 1 26.13 -18.18 -2.01
CA LYS A 1 25.65 -18.89 -0.79
C LYS A 1 24.58 -19.96 -1.08
N PHE A 2 23.58 -19.69 -1.91
CA PHE A 2 22.46 -20.62 -2.15
C PHE A 2 22.53 -21.42 -3.47
N GLY A 3 23.56 -21.20 -4.29
CA GLY A 3 23.85 -22.03 -5.48
C GLY A 3 22.96 -21.80 -6.70
N TRP A 4 22.16 -20.71 -6.72
CA TRP A 4 21.24 -20.41 -7.83
C TRP A 4 21.46 -19.04 -8.48
N ALA A 5 22.56 -18.36 -8.15
CA ALA A 5 22.88 -17.02 -8.67
C ALA A 5 22.80 -16.97 -10.21
N ASP A 6 23.49 -17.87 -10.90
CA ASP A 6 23.50 -17.93 -12.37
C ASP A 6 22.09 -18.07 -12.97
N LYS A 7 21.20 -18.83 -12.31
CA LYS A 7 19.82 -19.01 -12.78
C LYS A 7 18.97 -17.76 -12.56
N PHE A 8 19.19 -17.06 -11.44
CA PHE A 8 18.45 -15.85 -11.10
C PHE A 8 18.89 -14.64 -11.91
N PHE A 9 20.19 -14.50 -12.16
CA PHE A 9 20.75 -13.41 -12.95
C PHE A 9 20.92 -13.72 -14.44
N ARG A 10 20.41 -14.87 -14.93
CA ARG A 10 20.61 -15.29 -16.35
C ARG A 10 20.14 -14.28 -17.40
N ASN A 11 19.20 -13.41 -17.03
CA ASN A 11 18.61 -12.37 -17.89
C ASN A 11 19.01 -10.96 -17.43
N ILE A 12 19.90 -10.83 -16.44
CA ILE A 12 20.28 -9.57 -15.83
C ILE A 12 21.78 -9.38 -16.08
N GLY A 13 22.13 -8.36 -16.87
CA GLY A 13 23.52 -7.95 -17.05
C GLY A 13 24.17 -7.55 -15.72
N MET A 14 25.50 -7.51 -15.69
CA MET A 14 26.27 -7.06 -14.53
C MET A 14 27.07 -5.82 -14.92
N ASP A 15 26.89 -4.75 -14.16
CA ASP A 15 27.68 -3.51 -14.23
C ASP A 15 28.94 -3.68 -13.37
N GLY A 16 29.95 -4.37 -13.91
CA GLY A 16 31.17 -4.72 -13.15
C GLY A 16 31.06 -6.10 -12.49
N GLU A 17 31.78 -6.31 -11.39
CA GLU A 17 31.92 -7.66 -10.80
C GLU A 17 30.69 -8.09 -9.97
N ASP A 18 30.07 -7.17 -9.23
CA ASP A 18 29.06 -7.52 -8.21
C ASP A 18 27.77 -6.69 -8.27
N GLU A 19 27.59 -5.83 -9.27
CA GLU A 19 26.42 -4.93 -9.37
C GLU A 19 25.50 -5.36 -10.53
N PRO A 20 24.28 -5.86 -10.25
CA PRO A 20 23.32 -6.19 -11.30
C PRO A 20 22.81 -4.93 -12.01
N ASN A 21 22.67 -5.01 -13.34
CA ASN A 21 22.22 -3.89 -14.16
C ASN A 21 20.76 -3.52 -13.84
N VAL A 22 20.56 -2.25 -13.47
CA VAL A 22 19.26 -1.72 -13.02
C VAL A 22 18.19 -1.74 -14.12
N GLU A 23 18.61 -1.61 -15.39
CA GLU A 23 17.69 -1.56 -16.53
C GLU A 23 17.14 -2.94 -16.85
N ASP A 24 17.99 -3.97 -16.81
CA ASP A 24 17.57 -5.35 -16.97
C ASP A 24 16.68 -5.81 -15.81
N ILE A 25 16.99 -5.42 -14.57
CA ILE A 25 16.09 -5.63 -13.42
C ILE A 25 14.73 -4.98 -13.69
N THR A 26 14.73 -3.76 -14.23
CA THR A 26 13.50 -3.04 -14.56
C THR A 26 12.66 -3.80 -15.59
N ARG A 27 13.28 -4.33 -16.63
CA ARG A 27 12.60 -5.17 -17.63
C ARG A 27 12.07 -6.46 -17.03
N GLU A 28 12.85 -7.12 -16.18
CA GLU A 28 12.46 -8.40 -15.57
C GLU A 28 11.20 -8.25 -14.72
N PHE A 29 11.11 -7.22 -13.86
CA PHE A 29 9.87 -7.04 -13.09
C PHE A 29 8.69 -6.66 -13.99
N ASN A 30 8.88 -5.83 -15.03
CA ASN A 30 7.80 -5.47 -15.96
C ASN A 30 7.24 -6.69 -16.70
N ASN A 31 8.10 -7.65 -17.08
CA ASN A 31 7.67 -8.92 -17.66
C ASN A 31 6.78 -9.75 -16.70
N GLY A 32 6.87 -9.53 -15.38
CA GLY A 32 6.00 -10.14 -14.37
C GLY A 32 4.71 -9.37 -14.09
N MET A 33 4.61 -8.10 -14.51
CA MET A 33 3.52 -7.19 -14.12
C MET A 33 2.31 -7.20 -15.07
N TRP A 34 2.27 -8.10 -16.07
CA TRP A 34 1.11 -8.29 -16.96
C TRP A 34 -0.18 -8.46 -16.18
N THR A 35 -0.12 -9.16 -15.04
CA THR A 35 -1.29 -9.47 -14.22
C THR A 35 -1.98 -8.29 -13.56
N ILE A 36 -1.26 -7.16 -13.45
CA ILE A 36 -1.79 -5.93 -12.90
C ILE A 36 -1.89 -4.82 -13.94
N GLY A 37 -1.38 -5.00 -15.17
CA GLY A 37 -1.40 -3.95 -16.20
C GLY A 37 -0.39 -2.82 -15.95
N TYR A 38 0.78 -3.17 -15.40
CA TYR A 38 1.87 -2.23 -15.17
C TYR A 38 3.12 -2.60 -15.97
N THR A 39 2.93 -2.72 -17.28
CA THR A 39 3.91 -3.31 -18.20
C THR A 39 4.48 -2.33 -19.21
N GLY A 40 3.82 -1.18 -19.40
CA GLY A 40 4.30 -0.13 -20.28
C GLY A 40 5.52 0.63 -19.73
N TRP A 41 6.02 0.27 -18.55
CA TRP A 41 7.26 0.82 -18.01
C TRP A 41 8.45 0.22 -18.76
N ALA A 42 9.35 1.08 -19.22
CA ALA A 42 10.65 0.66 -19.70
C ALA A 42 11.69 1.65 -19.19
N PRO A 43 12.94 1.20 -18.96
CA PRO A 43 14.04 2.10 -18.61
C PRO A 43 14.10 3.34 -19.51
N GLU A 44 13.92 3.15 -20.81
CA GLU A 44 13.91 4.22 -21.81
C GLU A 44 12.81 5.23 -21.56
N ARG A 45 11.59 4.77 -21.28
CA ARG A 45 10.44 5.66 -21.06
C ARG A 45 10.60 6.45 -19.77
N ILE A 46 11.02 5.80 -18.69
CA ILE A 46 11.27 6.48 -17.41
C ILE A 46 12.38 7.54 -17.57
N LYS A 47 13.49 7.19 -18.23
CA LYS A 47 14.56 8.15 -18.54
C LYS A 47 14.08 9.29 -19.43
N ALA A 48 13.23 9.00 -20.42
CA ALA A 48 12.63 10.03 -21.26
C ALA A 48 11.77 11.00 -20.44
N HIS A 49 11.00 10.52 -19.47
CA HIS A 49 10.25 11.39 -18.55
C HIS A 49 11.21 12.26 -17.73
N MET A 50 12.28 11.68 -17.18
CA MET A 50 13.27 12.45 -16.41
C MET A 50 13.96 13.53 -17.27
N ALA A 51 14.34 13.20 -18.49
CA ALA A 51 14.96 14.14 -19.41
C ALA A 51 14.02 15.27 -19.87
N ASN A 52 12.70 15.01 -19.86
CA ASN A 52 11.68 15.92 -20.35
C ASN A 52 10.73 16.42 -19.24
N GLN A 53 11.17 16.44 -17.98
CA GLN A 53 10.37 16.90 -16.82
C GLN A 53 9.69 18.26 -17.03
N HIS A 54 10.35 19.15 -17.77
CA HIS A 54 9.85 20.49 -18.07
C HIS A 54 8.61 20.52 -18.97
N THR A 55 8.28 19.41 -19.64
CA THR A 55 7.10 19.31 -20.53
C THR A 55 5.81 18.99 -19.77
N PHE A 56 5.90 18.50 -18.54
CA PHE A 56 4.73 18.09 -17.74
C PHE A 56 4.08 19.27 -17.04
N ASP A 57 2.76 19.37 -17.16
CA ASP A 57 1.96 20.31 -16.39
C ASP A 57 2.02 19.95 -14.89
N LYS A 58 2.23 20.93 -14.02
CA LYS A 58 2.43 20.69 -12.58
C LYS A 58 1.15 20.27 -11.83
N THR A 59 -0.01 20.44 -12.45
CA THR A 59 -1.32 20.13 -11.85
C THR A 59 -1.88 18.83 -12.40
N THR A 60 -1.97 18.72 -13.73
CA THR A 60 -2.53 17.52 -14.38
C THR A 60 -1.50 16.40 -14.49
N LEU A 61 -0.21 16.74 -14.35
CA LEU A 61 0.92 15.85 -14.57
C LEU A 61 1.00 15.32 -16.00
N GLN A 62 0.24 15.86 -16.95
CA GLN A 62 0.29 15.46 -18.36
C GLN A 62 1.35 16.28 -19.09
N ALA A 63 2.17 15.62 -19.91
CA ALA A 63 3.07 16.29 -20.84
C ALA A 63 2.28 17.05 -21.91
N VAL A 64 2.67 18.30 -22.16
CA VAL A 64 2.11 19.16 -23.20
C VAL A 64 3.20 19.48 -24.23
N GLY A 65 3.22 18.69 -25.29
CA GLY A 65 4.22 18.71 -26.35
C GLY A 65 5.50 17.93 -26.00
N GLY A 66 6.43 17.93 -26.94
CA GLY A 66 7.75 17.30 -26.78
C GLY A 66 7.77 15.78 -26.97
N PRO A 67 8.89 15.12 -26.63
CA PRO A 67 9.10 13.68 -26.90
C PRO A 67 8.18 12.72 -26.14
N VAL A 68 7.52 13.18 -25.07
CA VAL A 68 6.64 12.41 -24.20
C VAL A 68 5.20 12.99 -24.18
N ASP A 69 4.83 13.74 -25.23
CA ASP A 69 3.53 14.43 -25.34
C ASP A 69 2.34 13.51 -25.03
N GLY A 70 1.44 13.98 -24.17
CA GLY A 70 0.24 13.27 -23.74
C GLY A 70 0.45 12.19 -22.69
N GLU A 71 1.70 11.79 -22.38
CA GLU A 71 2.02 10.87 -21.28
C GLU A 71 1.89 11.57 -19.92
N TYR A 72 1.55 10.82 -18.86
CA TYR A 72 1.47 11.36 -17.50
C TYR A 72 2.77 11.09 -16.75
N TYR A 73 3.23 12.06 -15.95
CA TYR A 73 4.50 11.99 -15.24
C TYR A 73 4.57 10.73 -14.37
N GLY A 74 5.65 9.98 -14.52
CA GLY A 74 5.83 8.70 -13.84
C GLY A 74 4.93 7.56 -14.33
N LEU A 75 4.22 7.68 -15.46
CA LEU A 75 3.44 6.58 -16.07
C LEU A 75 2.51 5.85 -15.07
N PRO A 76 1.57 6.58 -14.43
CA PRO A 76 0.76 6.05 -13.34
C PRO A 76 -0.06 4.81 -13.73
N TRP A 77 -0.33 3.96 -12.74
CA TRP A 77 -1.00 2.68 -12.92
C TRP A 77 -2.50 2.82 -13.27
N PRO A 78 -3.04 1.98 -14.19
CA PRO A 78 -2.31 1.10 -15.10
C PRO A 78 -1.63 1.86 -16.24
N CYS A 79 -0.51 1.29 -16.69
CA CYS A 79 0.21 1.66 -17.90
C CYS A 79 0.28 0.41 -18.78
N TRP A 80 -0.65 0.33 -19.73
CA TRP A 80 -0.99 -0.91 -20.43
C TRP A 80 -0.02 -1.29 -21.54
N GLY A 81 0.02 -2.60 -21.85
CA GLY A 81 0.73 -3.14 -23.01
C GLY A 81 2.24 -3.09 -22.89
N THR A 82 2.91 -3.27 -24.02
CA THR A 82 4.36 -3.12 -24.12
C THR A 82 4.77 -1.64 -24.09
N ALA A 83 6.06 -1.36 -23.93
CA ALA A 83 6.56 0.01 -23.96
C ALA A 83 6.32 0.72 -25.31
N GLU A 84 6.33 -0.03 -26.41
CA GLU A 84 6.09 0.45 -27.78
C GLU A 84 4.65 0.92 -27.98
N MET A 85 3.71 0.35 -27.23
CA MET A 85 2.31 0.79 -27.24
C MET A 85 2.15 2.23 -26.72
N LYS A 86 3.11 2.71 -25.92
CA LYS A 86 3.14 4.07 -25.35
C LYS A 86 1.82 4.47 -24.69
N HIS A 87 1.22 3.55 -23.93
CA HIS A 87 0.09 3.92 -23.08
C HIS A 87 0.53 5.03 -22.11
N PRO A 88 -0.22 6.14 -21.96
CA PRO A 88 0.25 7.31 -21.24
C PRO A 88 0.28 7.13 -19.71
N GLY A 89 -0.21 6.00 -19.20
CA GLY A 89 -0.57 5.83 -17.80
C GLY A 89 -1.97 6.36 -17.49
N THR A 90 -2.52 5.92 -16.37
CA THR A 90 -3.88 6.21 -15.92
C THR A 90 -3.81 7.02 -14.62
N PRO A 91 -3.82 8.36 -14.67
CA PRO A 91 -3.62 9.20 -13.48
C PRO A 91 -4.84 9.19 -12.56
N ASN A 92 -6.04 9.06 -13.13
CA ASN A 92 -7.31 9.06 -12.43
C ASN A 92 -8.03 7.75 -12.77
N LEU A 93 -8.06 6.83 -11.80
CA LEU A 93 -8.80 5.59 -11.97
C LEU A 93 -10.30 5.88 -12.13
N TYR A 94 -10.95 5.09 -12.98
CA TYR A 94 -12.39 5.13 -13.22
C TYR A 94 -12.89 6.41 -13.90
N ASP A 95 -12.01 7.19 -14.54
CA ASP A 95 -12.39 8.32 -15.39
C ASP A 95 -12.86 7.82 -16.76
N MET A 96 -14.17 7.70 -16.90
CA MET A 96 -14.82 7.22 -18.12
C MET A 96 -14.99 8.34 -19.16
N SER A 97 -14.72 9.59 -18.82
CA SER A 97 -14.80 10.72 -19.76
C SER A 97 -13.66 10.71 -20.79
N LYS A 98 -12.70 9.79 -20.65
CA LYS A 98 -11.55 9.62 -21.53
C LYS A 98 -11.55 8.22 -22.18
N PRO A 99 -10.99 8.10 -23.39
CA PRO A 99 -10.67 6.80 -23.99
C PRO A 99 -9.64 6.04 -23.14
N VAL A 100 -9.70 4.71 -23.17
CA VAL A 100 -8.77 3.84 -22.44
C VAL A 100 -7.34 4.01 -22.95
N SER A 101 -7.18 4.19 -24.26
CA SER A 101 -5.88 4.49 -24.90
C SER A 101 -5.25 5.81 -24.43
N LYS A 102 -6.04 6.69 -23.80
CA LYS A 102 -5.62 7.99 -23.26
C LYS A 102 -5.61 8.06 -21.73
N GLY A 103 -5.64 6.90 -21.07
CA GLY A 103 -5.61 6.82 -19.61
C GLY A 103 -6.99 7.02 -18.96
N GLY A 104 -8.07 6.84 -19.72
CA GLY A 104 -9.40 6.62 -19.16
C GLY A 104 -9.58 5.17 -18.70
N LEU A 105 -10.57 4.92 -17.85
CA LEU A 105 -10.79 3.57 -17.32
C LEU A 105 -12.20 3.39 -16.78
N THR A 106 -12.71 2.16 -16.83
CA THR A 106 -13.94 1.72 -16.14
C THR A 106 -13.61 0.91 -14.88
N PHE A 107 -14.64 0.51 -14.13
CA PHE A 107 -14.49 -0.38 -12.99
C PHE A 107 -14.24 -1.83 -13.45
N ARG A 108 -13.34 -2.52 -12.75
CA ARG A 108 -12.88 -3.86 -13.13
C ARG A 108 -13.91 -4.98 -12.88
N ALA A 109 -14.06 -5.89 -13.85
CA ALA A 109 -14.88 -7.10 -13.73
C ALA A 109 -14.19 -8.24 -12.97
N ARG A 110 -13.92 -8.02 -11.67
CA ARG A 110 -13.12 -8.95 -10.85
C ARG A 110 -13.91 -10.06 -10.15
N PHE A 111 -15.20 -9.85 -9.91
CA PHE A 111 -15.99 -10.68 -8.97
C PHE A 111 -17.00 -11.59 -9.66
N GLY A 112 -16.72 -11.95 -10.92
CA GLY A 112 -17.66 -12.66 -11.80
C GLY A 112 -18.64 -11.70 -12.48
N VAL A 113 -19.55 -12.27 -13.27
CA VAL A 113 -20.55 -11.53 -14.05
C VAL A 113 -21.90 -11.42 -13.34
N GLU A 114 -22.16 -12.30 -12.37
CA GLU A 114 -23.44 -12.39 -11.66
C GLU A 114 -23.23 -12.84 -10.21
N ARG A 115 -24.06 -12.35 -9.30
CA ARG A 115 -24.17 -12.85 -7.93
C ARG A 115 -25.63 -12.82 -7.48
N ASP A 116 -26.12 -13.97 -6.99
CA ASP A 116 -27.48 -14.11 -6.45
C ASP A 116 -28.57 -13.65 -7.44
N GLY A 117 -28.39 -13.95 -8.74
CA GLY A 117 -29.29 -13.53 -9.81
C GLY A 117 -29.14 -12.08 -10.25
N VAL A 118 -28.18 -11.33 -9.69
CA VAL A 118 -27.94 -9.92 -10.01
C VAL A 118 -26.71 -9.77 -10.89
N ASN A 119 -26.89 -9.14 -12.06
CA ASN A 119 -25.81 -8.76 -12.95
C ASN A 119 -24.81 -7.81 -12.27
N LEU A 120 -23.53 -8.20 -12.29
CA LEU A 120 -22.42 -7.43 -11.74
C LEU A 120 -21.70 -6.58 -12.78
N LEU A 121 -21.93 -6.83 -14.08
CA LEU A 121 -21.37 -6.03 -15.15
C LEU A 121 -22.00 -4.63 -15.16
N ALA A 122 -21.28 -3.64 -15.69
CA ALA A 122 -21.82 -2.30 -15.88
C ALA A 122 -23.06 -2.34 -16.78
N GLU A 123 -23.91 -1.32 -16.68
CA GLU A 123 -25.15 -1.22 -17.45
C GLU A 123 -25.20 0.16 -18.11
N GLY A 124 -24.93 0.22 -19.42
CA GLY A 124 -24.90 1.47 -20.20
C GLY A 124 -23.83 2.48 -19.77
N VAL A 125 -22.80 2.01 -19.06
CA VAL A 125 -21.68 2.82 -18.55
C VAL A 125 -20.39 2.29 -19.14
N TYR A 126 -19.63 3.12 -19.85
CA TYR A 126 -18.45 2.73 -20.61
C TYR A 126 -17.51 3.94 -20.83
N SER A 127 -16.25 3.68 -21.17
CA SER A 127 -15.27 4.72 -21.51
C SER A 127 -15.63 5.41 -22.83
N VAL A 128 -15.29 6.69 -22.96
CA VAL A 128 -15.45 7.43 -24.23
C VAL A 128 -14.77 6.69 -25.39
N GLY A 129 -15.52 6.47 -26.46
CA GLY A 129 -15.02 5.81 -27.67
C GLY A 129 -15.05 4.29 -27.65
N SER A 130 -15.52 3.66 -26.56
CA SER A 130 -15.62 2.20 -26.47
C SER A 130 -16.60 1.61 -27.49
N ASP A 131 -16.16 0.56 -28.17
CA ASP A 131 -17.01 -0.22 -29.09
C ASP A 131 -18.06 -1.07 -28.36
N ILE A 132 -17.79 -1.43 -27.10
CA ILE A 132 -18.76 -2.11 -26.23
C ILE A 132 -19.38 -1.08 -25.28
N GLN A 133 -20.62 -0.67 -25.59
CA GLN A 133 -21.34 0.37 -24.85
C GLN A 133 -22.11 -0.18 -23.62
N ASP A 134 -21.63 -1.28 -23.06
CA ASP A 134 -22.22 -1.94 -21.90
C ASP A 134 -21.14 -2.59 -21.03
N GLY A 135 -21.52 -3.30 -19.97
CA GLY A 135 -20.60 -4.09 -19.17
C GLY A 135 -20.13 -5.38 -19.87
N TYR A 136 -18.87 -5.77 -19.64
CA TYR A 136 -18.25 -6.93 -20.26
C TYR A 136 -17.21 -7.60 -19.32
N PRO A 137 -16.98 -8.92 -19.45
CA PRO A 137 -16.02 -9.64 -18.60
C PRO A 137 -14.56 -9.29 -18.95
N GLU A 138 -13.61 -9.85 -18.21
CA GLU A 138 -12.18 -9.77 -18.57
C GLU A 138 -11.93 -10.33 -19.98
N PHE A 139 -11.11 -9.65 -20.78
CA PHE A 139 -10.78 -10.11 -22.13
C PHE A 139 -9.96 -11.41 -22.11
N THR A 140 -10.37 -12.33 -22.98
CA THR A 140 -9.68 -13.59 -23.30
C THR A 140 -9.55 -13.75 -24.81
N MET A 141 -8.70 -14.67 -25.25
CA MET A 141 -8.61 -15.03 -26.67
C MET A 141 -9.96 -15.51 -27.23
N ALA A 142 -10.71 -16.32 -26.46
CA ALA A 142 -12.08 -16.71 -26.83
C ALA A 142 -13.00 -15.51 -27.07
N MET A 143 -12.96 -14.52 -26.17
CA MET A 143 -13.77 -13.31 -26.29
C MET A 143 -13.39 -12.50 -27.55
N LEU A 144 -12.10 -12.39 -27.88
CA LEU A 144 -11.68 -11.73 -29.13
C LEU A 144 -12.24 -12.43 -30.36
N LYS A 145 -12.26 -13.77 -30.38
CA LYS A 145 -12.87 -14.54 -31.49
C LYS A 145 -14.37 -14.31 -31.59
N GLU A 146 -15.08 -14.30 -30.46
CA GLU A 146 -16.54 -14.06 -30.43
C GLU A 146 -16.89 -12.66 -30.95
N LEU A 147 -16.04 -11.67 -30.66
CA LEU A 147 -16.18 -10.29 -31.15
C LEU A 147 -15.68 -10.12 -32.60
N GLY A 148 -14.98 -11.11 -33.15
CA GLY A 148 -14.35 -11.04 -34.47
C GLY A 148 -13.09 -10.14 -34.53
N TRP A 149 -12.47 -9.88 -33.38
CA TRP A 149 -11.28 -9.02 -33.24
C TRP A 149 -9.96 -9.81 -33.27
N ASP A 150 -10.03 -11.15 -33.26
CA ASP A 150 -8.84 -11.99 -33.22
C ASP A 150 -7.96 -11.87 -34.47
N GLY A 151 -8.52 -11.40 -35.60
CA GLY A 151 -7.78 -11.09 -36.83
C GLY A 151 -6.80 -9.92 -36.69
N GLU A 152 -6.92 -9.12 -35.63
CA GLU A 152 -6.04 -7.98 -35.35
C GLU A 152 -4.77 -8.36 -34.59
N LEU A 153 -4.66 -9.61 -34.13
CA LEU A 153 -3.45 -10.16 -33.54
C LEU A 153 -2.41 -10.47 -34.62
N THR A 154 -1.17 -10.08 -34.36
CA THR A 154 -0.02 -10.49 -35.16
C THR A 154 0.24 -12.00 -35.02
N ASP A 155 1.00 -12.56 -35.95
CA ASP A 155 1.38 -13.98 -35.91
C ASP A 155 2.19 -14.32 -34.65
N GLU A 156 3.03 -13.40 -34.18
CA GLU A 156 3.84 -13.57 -32.97
C GLU A 156 2.97 -13.56 -31.70
N GLU A 157 2.05 -12.60 -31.57
CA GLU A 157 1.10 -12.56 -30.46
C GLU A 157 0.23 -13.82 -30.45
N ARG A 158 -0.27 -14.25 -31.62
CA ARG A 158 -1.08 -15.46 -31.75
C ARG A 158 -0.30 -16.71 -31.33
N ALA A 159 0.97 -16.81 -31.73
CA ALA A 159 1.83 -17.92 -31.33
C ALA A 159 2.09 -17.94 -29.81
N SER A 160 2.31 -16.77 -29.20
CA SER A 160 2.47 -16.64 -27.74
C SER A 160 1.20 -17.04 -26.99
N ILE A 161 0.04 -16.54 -27.43
CA ILE A 161 -1.29 -16.87 -26.87
C ILE A 161 -1.57 -18.37 -26.95
N GLU A 162 -1.29 -19.01 -28.09
CA GLU A 162 -1.45 -20.45 -28.28
C GLU A 162 -0.53 -21.25 -27.34
N ALA A 163 0.72 -20.83 -27.18
CA ALA A 163 1.69 -21.48 -26.30
C ALA A 163 1.32 -21.40 -24.81
N VAL A 164 0.59 -20.37 -24.39
CA VAL A 164 0.14 -20.20 -23.00
C VAL A 164 -1.06 -21.09 -22.69
N ALA A 165 -2.20 -20.86 -23.36
CA ALA A 165 -3.45 -21.59 -23.09
C ALA A 165 -4.48 -21.53 -24.23
N GLY A 166 -4.08 -21.11 -25.45
CA GLY A 166 -4.98 -20.95 -26.59
C GLY A 166 -6.16 -20.04 -26.28
N ASP A 167 -7.38 -20.53 -26.52
CA ASP A 167 -8.61 -19.77 -26.30
C ASP A 167 -8.86 -19.36 -24.84
N ASN A 168 -8.27 -20.08 -23.89
CA ASN A 168 -8.39 -19.77 -22.46
C ASN A 168 -7.37 -18.72 -21.98
N THR A 169 -6.45 -18.29 -22.85
CA THR A 169 -5.48 -17.23 -22.50
C THR A 169 -6.24 -15.94 -22.20
N ASN A 170 -5.99 -15.39 -21.02
CA ASN A 170 -6.56 -14.14 -20.54
C ASN A 170 -5.55 -13.00 -20.75
N TRP A 171 -6.02 -11.75 -20.84
CA TRP A 171 -5.18 -10.55 -20.97
C TRP A 171 -4.02 -10.47 -19.96
N LYS A 172 -4.17 -11.10 -18.78
CA LYS A 172 -3.18 -11.14 -17.70
C LYS A 172 -2.07 -12.19 -17.88
N THR A 173 -2.32 -13.21 -18.69
CA THR A 173 -1.41 -14.34 -18.94
C THR A 173 -0.86 -14.33 -20.36
N ASP A 174 -1.42 -13.51 -21.25
CA ASP A 174 -0.83 -13.24 -22.56
C ASP A 174 0.48 -12.45 -22.39
N LEU A 175 1.60 -13.15 -22.58
CA LEU A 175 2.94 -12.59 -22.41
C LEU A 175 3.38 -11.69 -23.58
N SER A 176 2.62 -11.68 -24.69
CA SER A 176 2.88 -10.77 -25.81
C SER A 176 2.22 -9.40 -25.63
N GLY A 177 1.18 -9.31 -24.79
CA GLY A 177 0.36 -8.11 -24.64
C GLY A 177 -0.66 -7.89 -25.76
N GLY A 178 -0.79 -8.81 -26.72
CA GLY A 178 -1.67 -8.69 -27.87
C GLY A 178 -3.15 -8.52 -27.49
N ILE A 179 -3.65 -9.28 -26.51
CA ILE A 179 -5.03 -9.13 -26.03
C ILE A 179 -5.27 -7.73 -25.45
N GLN A 180 -4.30 -7.17 -24.71
CA GLN A 180 -4.42 -5.81 -24.17
C GLN A 180 -4.43 -4.79 -25.31
N ARG A 181 -3.50 -4.93 -26.27
CA ARG A 181 -3.39 -4.05 -27.43
C ARG A 181 -4.68 -4.00 -28.23
N VAL A 182 -5.24 -5.16 -28.57
CA VAL A 182 -6.50 -5.27 -29.33
C VAL A 182 -7.66 -4.69 -28.52
N ALA A 183 -7.86 -5.09 -27.25
CA ALA A 183 -8.94 -4.56 -26.44
C ALA A 183 -8.90 -3.02 -26.32
N ILE A 184 -7.71 -2.45 -26.14
CA ILE A 184 -7.54 -0.99 -26.03
C ILE A 184 -7.69 -0.29 -27.37
N ALA A 185 -7.37 -0.93 -28.50
CA ALA A 185 -7.67 -0.39 -29.83
C ALA A 185 -9.18 -0.17 -30.04
N HIS A 186 -10.01 -0.98 -29.39
CA HIS A 186 -11.47 -0.84 -29.31
C HIS A 186 -11.94 -0.03 -28.09
N GLU A 187 -11.03 0.71 -27.46
CA GLU A 187 -11.24 1.54 -26.26
C GLU A 187 -11.94 0.79 -25.11
N CYS A 188 -11.69 -0.52 -25.02
CA CYS A 188 -12.17 -1.39 -23.96
C CYS A 188 -11.06 -1.64 -22.93
N ALA A 189 -11.38 -1.53 -21.65
CA ALA A 189 -10.49 -1.91 -20.57
C ALA A 189 -10.20 -3.43 -20.60
N PRO A 190 -8.93 -3.89 -20.65
CA PRO A 190 -8.62 -5.32 -20.74
C PRO A 190 -9.22 -6.16 -19.59
N PHE A 191 -9.34 -5.58 -18.41
CA PHE A 191 -9.86 -6.24 -17.22
C PHE A 191 -11.39 -6.30 -17.11
N GLY A 192 -12.12 -5.92 -18.17
CA GLY A 192 -13.57 -5.85 -18.20
C GLY A 192 -14.17 -4.51 -17.74
N ASN A 193 -15.49 -4.48 -17.65
CA ASN A 193 -16.28 -3.32 -17.23
C ASN A 193 -17.46 -3.75 -16.35
N ALA A 194 -17.36 -3.45 -15.06
CA ALA A 194 -18.31 -3.90 -14.04
C ALA A 194 -18.75 -2.78 -13.10
N LYS A 195 -19.76 -3.07 -12.26
CA LYS A 195 -20.23 -2.15 -11.23
C LYS A 195 -19.21 -2.08 -10.08
N ALA A 196 -19.02 -0.87 -9.54
CA ALA A 196 -18.36 -0.70 -8.25
C ALA A 196 -19.19 -1.40 -7.16
N ARG A 197 -18.51 -1.99 -6.17
CA ARG A 197 -19.17 -2.76 -5.13
C ARG A 197 -18.98 -2.11 -3.76
N ALA A 198 -20.09 -1.78 -3.10
CA ALA A 198 -20.10 -1.30 -1.72
C ALA A 198 -20.30 -2.42 -0.68
N VAL A 199 -20.72 -3.62 -1.10
CA VAL A 199 -20.98 -4.78 -0.23
C VAL A 199 -19.95 -5.88 -0.47
N VAL A 200 -19.08 -6.14 0.49
CA VAL A 200 -18.05 -7.19 0.41
C VAL A 200 -18.52 -8.45 1.13
N TRP A 201 -19.33 -9.27 0.47
CA TRP A 201 -19.94 -10.49 1.04
C TRP A 201 -18.96 -11.57 1.53
N THR A 202 -17.66 -11.42 1.27
CA THR A 202 -16.62 -12.31 1.77
C THR A 202 -15.99 -11.83 3.09
N PHE A 203 -16.34 -10.63 3.56
CA PHE A 203 -15.80 -10.07 4.81
C PHE A 203 -16.75 -10.35 5.98
N PRO A 204 -16.22 -10.36 7.22
CA PRO A 204 -17.05 -10.49 8.42
C PRO A 204 -18.14 -9.42 8.48
N ASP A 205 -17.78 -8.18 8.13
CA ASP A 205 -18.70 -7.06 7.93
C ASP A 205 -18.78 -6.72 6.44
N PRO A 206 -19.91 -7.04 5.76
CA PRO A 206 -20.03 -6.78 4.34
C PRO A 206 -20.09 -5.29 3.98
N VAL A 207 -20.43 -4.43 4.94
CA VAL A 207 -20.42 -2.97 4.82
C VAL A 207 -19.71 -2.39 6.05
N PRO A 208 -19.16 -1.16 5.98
CA PRO A 208 -18.54 -0.54 7.15
C PRO A 208 -19.50 -0.47 8.33
N VAL A 209 -19.08 -1.05 9.46
CA VAL A 209 -19.77 -0.99 10.76
C VAL A 209 -18.76 -0.47 11.77
N HIS A 210 -19.21 0.43 12.65
CA HIS A 210 -18.37 0.88 13.76
C HIS A 210 -18.11 -0.27 14.72
N ARG A 211 -16.86 -0.46 15.13
CA ARG A 211 -16.45 -1.41 16.17
C ARG A 211 -15.42 -0.73 17.07
N GLU A 212 -15.59 -0.89 18.37
CA GLU A 212 -14.60 -0.38 19.31
C GLU A 212 -13.26 -1.12 19.17
N PRO A 213 -12.11 -0.43 19.37
CA PRO A 213 -10.79 -1.06 19.46
C PRO A 213 -10.75 -2.17 20.52
N LEU A 214 -9.75 -3.06 20.43
CA LEU A 214 -9.54 -4.08 21.47
C LEU A 214 -9.31 -3.43 22.84
N TYR A 215 -8.51 -2.37 22.84
CA TYR A 215 -8.21 -1.54 23.99
C TYR A 215 -8.91 -0.18 23.85
N THR A 216 -10.17 -0.12 24.26
CA THR A 216 -10.97 1.11 24.23
C THR A 216 -11.15 1.71 25.63
N SER A 217 -11.07 3.04 25.72
CA SER A 217 -11.50 3.81 26.91
C SER A 217 -13.03 4.01 26.95
N ARG A 218 -13.73 3.81 25.83
CA ARG A 218 -15.19 3.94 25.71
C ARG A 218 -15.88 2.58 25.89
N ARG A 219 -15.70 2.00 27.08
CA ARG A 219 -16.31 0.72 27.47
C ARG A 219 -17.83 0.70 27.34
N ASP A 220 -18.47 1.86 27.46
CA ASP A 220 -19.90 2.04 27.26
C ASP A 220 -20.35 1.72 25.82
N LEU A 221 -19.49 1.92 24.82
CA LEU A 221 -19.80 1.67 23.41
C LEU A 221 -19.64 0.20 23.00
N VAL A 222 -18.93 -0.62 23.79
CA VAL A 222 -18.64 -2.02 23.44
C VAL A 222 -19.91 -2.88 23.38
N VAL A 223 -20.96 -2.49 24.12
CA VAL A 223 -22.26 -3.20 24.09
C VAL A 223 -22.90 -3.11 22.71
N ASP A 224 -22.84 -1.92 22.08
CA ASP A 224 -23.46 -1.66 20.79
C ASP A 224 -22.51 -1.95 19.63
N TYR A 225 -21.20 -1.83 19.85
CA TYR A 225 -20.14 -1.93 18.84
C TYR A 225 -18.99 -2.86 19.27
N PRO A 226 -19.28 -4.14 19.57
CA PRO A 226 -18.25 -5.08 19.98
C PRO A 226 -17.29 -5.40 18.83
N THR A 227 -16.10 -5.91 19.18
CA THR A 227 -15.18 -6.52 18.22
C THR A 227 -15.65 -7.91 17.77
N TYR A 228 -14.85 -8.58 16.95
CA TYR A 228 -15.14 -9.92 16.43
C TYR A 228 -14.96 -11.02 17.49
N ALA A 229 -15.50 -12.20 17.25
CA ALA A 229 -15.12 -13.40 18.00
C ALA A 229 -13.66 -13.77 17.70
N ASP A 230 -12.99 -14.39 18.68
CA ASP A 230 -11.68 -14.99 18.47
C ASP A 230 -11.69 -15.98 17.31
N LYS A 231 -10.61 -16.02 16.55
CA LYS A 231 -10.52 -16.89 15.37
C LYS A 231 -9.11 -17.42 15.16
N GLN A 232 -9.00 -18.33 14.21
CA GLN A 232 -7.71 -18.76 13.68
C GLN A 232 -7.50 -18.07 12.32
N ALA A 233 -6.46 -17.24 12.22
CA ALA A 233 -6.03 -16.65 10.97
C ALA A 233 -4.74 -17.32 10.52
N TYR A 234 -4.73 -17.85 9.29
CA TYR A 234 -3.64 -18.68 8.78
C TYR A 234 -3.32 -19.85 9.73
N ARG A 235 -2.15 -19.82 10.38
CA ARG A 235 -1.67 -20.86 11.30
C ARG A 235 -1.58 -20.37 12.75
N LEU A 236 -2.12 -19.20 13.09
CA LEU A 236 -2.03 -18.60 14.42
C LEU A 236 -3.42 -18.28 15.00
N PRO A 237 -3.60 -18.41 16.32
CA PRO A 237 -4.76 -17.84 16.99
C PRO A 237 -4.69 -16.30 16.88
N THR A 238 -5.83 -15.69 16.61
CA THR A 238 -6.01 -14.23 16.58
C THR A 238 -7.12 -13.87 17.54
N LEU A 239 -6.73 -13.16 18.59
CA LEU A 239 -7.60 -12.82 19.71
C LEU A 239 -8.32 -11.49 19.44
N TYR A 240 -9.60 -11.45 19.77
CA TYR A 240 -10.48 -10.29 19.63
C TYR A 240 -11.32 -10.16 20.91
N GLU A 241 -12.51 -10.77 20.95
CA GLU A 241 -13.42 -10.77 22.10
C GLU A 241 -12.71 -11.15 23.41
N SER A 242 -11.79 -12.11 23.39
CA SER A 242 -11.08 -12.53 24.62
C SER A 242 -10.21 -11.44 25.24
N ILE A 243 -9.73 -10.49 24.43
CA ILE A 243 -9.04 -9.28 24.89
C ILE A 243 -10.06 -8.21 25.29
N GLN A 244 -10.98 -7.86 24.37
CA GLN A 244 -11.91 -6.74 24.56
C GLN A 244 -12.88 -6.95 25.73
N LYS A 245 -13.15 -8.19 26.16
CA LYS A 245 -14.00 -8.43 27.34
C LYS A 245 -13.41 -7.88 28.65
N ASN A 246 -12.10 -7.69 28.72
CA ASN A 246 -11.43 -7.18 29.92
C ASN A 246 -11.34 -5.64 29.87
N ASP A 247 -11.55 -4.99 31.01
CA ASP A 247 -11.47 -3.54 31.13
C ASP A 247 -10.08 -3.10 31.58
N PHE A 248 -9.29 -2.59 30.64
CA PHE A 248 -7.96 -2.03 30.89
C PHE A 248 -7.97 -0.51 31.10
N SER A 249 -9.10 0.17 30.87
CA SER A 249 -9.19 1.63 30.84
C SER A 249 -8.92 2.29 32.19
N LYS A 250 -9.07 1.55 33.29
CA LYS A 250 -8.80 2.03 34.65
C LYS A 250 -7.30 2.12 34.95
N ASP A 251 -6.55 1.11 34.52
CA ASP A 251 -5.11 1.03 34.73
C ASP A 251 -4.31 1.78 33.65
N TYR A 252 -4.90 1.91 32.46
CA TYR A 252 -4.34 2.58 31.28
C TYR A 252 -5.35 3.62 30.76
N PRO A 253 -5.45 4.80 31.39
CA PRO A 253 -6.53 5.75 31.14
C PRO A 253 -6.36 6.61 29.87
N LEU A 254 -5.16 6.66 29.30
CA LEU A 254 -4.87 7.49 28.13
C LEU A 254 -4.96 6.65 26.86
N ILE A 255 -5.51 7.22 25.79
CA ILE A 255 -5.41 6.64 24.45
C ILE A 255 -4.00 6.87 23.93
N LEU A 256 -3.32 5.81 23.50
CA LEU A 256 -2.04 5.91 22.82
C LEU A 256 -2.24 5.72 21.32
N THR A 257 -1.80 6.70 20.56
CA THR A 257 -1.71 6.61 19.10
C THR A 257 -0.29 6.86 18.62
N SER A 258 0.03 6.37 17.42
CA SER A 258 1.35 6.51 16.83
C SER A 258 1.31 7.11 15.43
N GLY A 259 2.35 7.84 15.05
CA GLY A 259 2.44 8.45 13.73
C GLY A 259 3.85 8.78 13.29
N ARG A 260 3.92 9.64 12.27
CA ARG A 260 5.16 9.96 11.57
C ARG A 260 5.68 11.35 11.92
N LEU A 261 6.99 11.51 11.76
CA LEU A 261 7.69 12.78 11.68
C LEU A 261 8.11 13.01 10.23
N VAL A 262 8.22 14.27 9.82
CA VAL A 262 8.54 14.62 8.42
C VAL A 262 9.97 14.23 8.07
N GLU A 263 10.85 14.25 9.06
CA GLU A 263 12.28 14.08 8.95
C GLU A 263 12.71 12.60 8.90
N PHE A 264 11.78 11.67 9.18
CA PHE A 264 12.08 10.25 9.29
C PHE A 264 11.18 9.37 8.43
N GLU A 265 11.73 8.23 7.99
CA GLU A 265 11.03 7.25 7.16
C GLU A 265 10.99 5.88 7.83
N GLY A 266 9.87 5.16 7.68
CA GLY A 266 9.73 3.79 8.20
C GLY A 266 9.99 3.69 9.71
N GLY A 267 10.77 2.68 10.13
CA GLY A 267 11.27 2.57 11.51
C GLY A 267 12.46 3.48 11.82
N GLY A 268 12.88 4.32 10.87
CA GLY A 268 13.93 5.31 11.00
C GLY A 268 15.36 4.80 10.82
N ASP A 269 15.59 3.56 10.37
CA ASP A 269 16.95 3.00 10.28
C ASP A 269 17.87 3.80 9.34
N GLU A 270 17.38 4.19 8.16
CA GLU A 270 18.12 5.01 7.21
C GLU A 270 18.26 6.45 7.72
N SER A 271 17.15 7.03 8.19
CA SER A 271 17.06 8.45 8.50
C SER A 271 17.71 8.83 9.84
N ARG A 272 17.73 7.93 10.84
CA ARG A 272 18.51 8.12 12.09
C ARG A 272 20.01 7.94 11.88
N SER A 273 20.42 7.37 10.76
CA SER A 273 21.82 7.23 10.36
C SER A 273 22.29 8.37 9.44
N ASN A 274 21.36 9.21 8.96
CA ASN A 274 21.67 10.41 8.20
C ASN A 274 21.85 11.62 9.15
N PRO A 275 23.03 12.26 9.20
CA PRO A 275 23.30 13.34 10.15
C PRO A 275 22.38 14.54 10.01
N TRP A 276 21.94 14.88 8.79
CA TRP A 276 21.09 16.05 8.56
C TRP A 276 19.66 15.82 9.03
N LEU A 277 19.14 14.59 8.88
CA LEU A 277 17.80 14.25 9.35
C LEU A 277 17.79 14.02 10.86
N ALA A 278 18.80 13.30 11.36
CA ALA A 278 18.96 13.03 12.78
C ALA A 278 19.16 14.32 13.62
N GLU A 279 19.76 15.37 13.05
CA GLU A 279 19.89 16.68 13.73
C GLU A 279 18.52 17.32 14.03
N LEU A 280 17.52 17.12 13.16
CA LEU A 280 16.21 17.77 13.29
C LEU A 280 15.36 17.20 14.42
N GLN A 281 15.59 15.94 14.80
CA GLN A 281 14.95 15.32 15.97
C GLN A 281 15.89 14.33 16.65
N GLN A 282 16.47 14.75 17.77
CA GLN A 282 17.54 14.02 18.46
C GLN A 282 17.06 13.11 19.59
N GLU A 283 15.81 13.27 20.03
CA GLU A 283 15.26 12.53 21.15
C GLU A 283 13.87 11.97 20.78
N MET A 284 13.62 10.72 21.18
CA MET A 284 12.28 10.17 21.10
C MET A 284 11.42 10.74 22.22
N PHE A 285 10.18 11.08 21.89
CA PHE A 285 9.24 11.70 22.82
C PHE A 285 7.85 11.07 22.79
N VAL A 286 7.04 11.40 23.79
CA VAL A 286 5.58 11.22 23.80
C VAL A 286 4.94 12.59 23.96
N GLU A 287 4.01 12.94 23.07
CA GLU A 287 3.19 14.14 23.23
C GLU A 287 2.13 13.89 24.28
N VAL A 288 2.01 14.81 25.23
CA VAL A 288 1.04 14.74 26.33
C VAL A 288 0.31 16.07 26.44
N ASN A 289 -1.01 16.03 26.56
CA ASN A 289 -1.81 17.23 26.75
C ASN A 289 -1.43 17.96 28.06
N LEU A 290 -1.53 19.28 28.08
CA LEU A 290 -1.22 20.10 29.25
C LEU A 290 -2.00 19.68 30.51
N ARG A 291 -3.29 19.36 30.38
CA ARG A 291 -4.09 18.94 31.54
C ARG A 291 -3.61 17.60 32.07
N ASP A 292 -3.40 16.63 31.18
CA ASP A 292 -2.97 15.29 31.56
C ASP A 292 -1.58 15.31 32.20
N ALA A 293 -0.64 16.07 31.62
CA ALA A 293 0.69 16.26 32.20
C ALA A 293 0.63 16.85 33.61
N ASN A 294 -0.19 17.89 33.83
CA ASN A 294 -0.38 18.50 35.15
C ASN A 294 -1.01 17.53 36.15
N ASN A 295 -2.02 16.75 35.74
CA ASN A 295 -2.66 15.75 36.58
C ASN A 295 -1.68 14.62 36.98
N LEU A 296 -0.77 14.27 36.07
CA LEU A 296 0.26 13.25 36.29
C LEU A 296 1.53 13.78 36.97
N GLY A 297 1.65 15.10 37.16
CA GLY A 297 2.85 15.74 37.71
C GLY A 297 4.08 15.69 36.79
N ILE A 298 3.85 15.60 35.47
CA ILE A 298 4.89 15.52 34.44
C ILE A 298 5.22 16.93 33.92
N ARG A 299 6.51 17.22 33.74
CA ARG A 299 7.01 18.45 33.12
C ARG A 299 7.48 18.19 31.69
N ASP A 300 7.48 19.25 30.89
CA ASP A 300 8.07 19.23 29.56
C ASP A 300 9.56 18.83 29.60
N GLY A 301 9.98 17.98 28.67
CA GLY A 301 11.32 17.38 28.61
C GLY A 301 11.63 16.31 29.66
N GLN A 302 10.71 16.04 30.59
CA GLN A 302 10.94 15.03 31.62
C GLN A 302 10.95 13.63 31.02
N GLN A 303 11.90 12.78 31.41
CA GLN A 303 11.88 11.36 31.07
C GLN A 303 10.71 10.65 31.75
N VAL A 304 9.93 9.92 30.96
CA VAL A 304 8.74 9.20 31.40
C VAL A 304 8.74 7.76 30.90
N TRP A 305 8.07 6.89 31.64
CA TRP A 305 7.66 5.58 31.16
C TRP A 305 6.29 5.69 30.51
N VAL A 306 6.17 5.19 29.29
CA VAL A 306 4.88 4.93 28.63
C VAL A 306 4.70 3.42 28.58
N GLU A 307 3.69 2.91 29.27
CA GLU A 307 3.41 1.47 29.37
C GLU A 307 2.05 1.15 28.75
N GLY A 308 2.02 0.13 27.90
CA GLY A 308 0.80 -0.39 27.27
C GLY A 308 0.19 -1.57 28.03
N PRO A 309 -1.08 -1.93 27.76
CA PRO A 309 -1.78 -3.05 28.39
C PRO A 309 -1.12 -4.42 28.22
N GLU A 310 -0.28 -4.59 27.20
CA GLU A 310 0.50 -5.82 26.97
C GLU A 310 1.70 -5.97 27.94
N GLY A 311 1.91 -5.00 28.83
CA GLY A 311 2.98 -4.98 29.83
C GLY A 311 4.33 -4.45 29.33
N GLY A 312 4.45 -4.17 28.03
CA GLY A 312 5.62 -3.51 27.46
C GLY A 312 5.63 -2.00 27.79
N LYS A 313 6.83 -1.46 28.03
CA LYS A 313 7.04 -0.05 28.32
C LYS A 313 8.24 0.53 27.59
N VAL A 314 8.17 1.83 27.30
CA VAL A 314 9.25 2.59 26.66
C VAL A 314 9.63 3.79 27.53
N LYS A 315 10.92 4.13 27.57
CA LYS A 315 11.41 5.34 28.23
C LYS A 315 11.70 6.43 27.20
N VAL A 316 10.96 7.53 27.28
CA VAL A 316 11.01 8.63 26.30
C VAL A 316 10.86 9.99 26.99
N ALA A 317 11.20 11.08 26.32
CA ALA A 317 10.94 12.43 26.83
C ALA A 317 9.44 12.78 26.73
N ALA A 318 8.91 13.48 27.71
CA ALA A 318 7.58 14.08 27.60
C ALA A 318 7.67 15.38 26.79
N MET A 319 6.81 15.51 25.78
CA MET A 319 6.57 16.76 25.06
C MET A 319 5.19 17.28 25.45
N VAL A 320 5.13 18.25 26.36
CA VAL A 320 3.86 18.79 26.84
C VAL A 320 3.33 19.80 25.83
N THR A 321 2.17 19.53 25.23
CA THR A 321 1.66 20.31 24.09
C THR A 321 0.13 20.32 24.01
N GLU A 322 -0.45 21.35 23.39
CA GLU A 322 -1.89 21.46 23.11
C GLU A 322 -2.29 20.77 21.79
N ARG A 323 -1.33 20.20 21.04
CA ARG A 323 -1.57 19.54 19.75
C ARG A 323 -2.37 18.24 19.86
N VAL A 324 -2.23 17.54 20.98
CA VAL A 324 -3.01 16.33 21.31
C VAL A 324 -4.17 16.69 22.23
N GLY A 325 -5.33 16.05 22.01
CA GLY A 325 -6.50 16.21 22.86
C GLY A 325 -6.29 15.66 24.27
N GLU A 326 -7.08 16.15 25.23
CA GLU A 326 -7.15 15.59 26.58
C GLU A 326 -7.50 14.09 26.52
N GLY A 327 -6.81 13.28 27.31
CA GLY A 327 -6.94 11.82 27.32
C GLY A 327 -6.22 11.11 26.18
N VAL A 328 -5.44 11.82 25.34
CA VAL A 328 -4.73 11.25 24.18
C VAL A 328 -3.24 11.56 24.26
N ALA A 329 -2.42 10.53 24.06
CA ALA A 329 -0.98 10.61 23.91
C ALA A 329 -0.58 10.18 22.49
N PHE A 330 0.42 10.85 21.93
CA PHE A 330 0.98 10.52 20.61
C PHE A 330 2.45 10.15 20.72
N MET A 331 2.89 9.13 19.99
CA MET A 331 4.30 8.74 19.94
C MET A 331 4.76 8.45 18.49
N PRO A 332 5.88 9.03 18.03
CA PRO A 332 6.47 8.67 16.75
C PRO A 332 7.05 7.25 16.78
N PHE A 333 7.00 6.52 15.65
CA PHE A 333 7.49 5.14 15.56
C PHE A 333 8.85 4.98 14.83
N HIS A 334 9.61 6.07 14.72
CA HIS A 334 10.84 6.13 13.92
C HIS A 334 12.13 5.80 14.67
N PHE A 335 12.04 5.29 15.90
CA PHE A 335 13.19 5.14 16.77
C PHE A 335 13.49 3.68 17.11
N GLY A 336 14.77 3.43 17.41
CA GLY A 336 15.31 2.12 17.77
C GLY A 336 16.70 2.27 18.40
N GLY A 337 17.23 1.16 18.93
CA GLY A 337 18.51 1.15 19.65
C GLY A 337 18.40 1.34 21.16
N MET A 338 17.24 1.73 21.69
CA MET A 338 16.89 1.56 23.10
C MET A 338 15.86 0.44 23.23
N PHE A 339 15.92 -0.31 24.34
CA PHE A 339 14.89 -1.30 24.69
C PHE A 339 14.60 -1.28 26.19
N GLN A 340 13.42 -0.78 26.54
CA GLN A 340 12.93 -0.63 27.91
C GLN A 340 13.93 0.10 28.82
N GLY A 341 14.47 1.23 28.35
CA GLY A 341 15.44 2.08 29.01
C GLY A 341 16.88 1.60 28.94
N ARG A 342 17.15 0.47 28.29
CA ARG A 342 18.51 -0.04 28.07
C ARG A 342 19.05 0.39 26.70
N ASP A 343 20.24 0.95 26.69
CA ASP A 343 21.03 1.21 25.48
C ASP A 343 21.50 -0.11 24.85
N LEU A 344 21.26 -0.27 23.55
CA LEU A 344 21.64 -1.43 22.73
C LEU A 344 22.66 -1.09 21.63
N ARG A 345 23.41 0.02 21.74
CA ARG A 345 24.48 0.36 20.79
C ARG A 345 25.48 -0.78 20.59
N ASP A 346 25.75 -1.55 21.65
CA ASP A 346 26.63 -2.71 21.63
C ASP A 346 26.16 -3.86 20.72
N LYS A 347 24.92 -3.79 20.20
CA LYS A 347 24.34 -4.77 19.27
C LYS A 347 24.47 -4.37 17.81
N TYR A 348 24.85 -3.14 17.50
CA TYR A 348 25.09 -2.73 16.13
C TYR A 348 26.45 -3.24 15.64
N PRO A 349 26.53 -3.71 14.38
CA PRO A 349 27.81 -3.98 13.74
C PRO A 349 28.71 -2.74 13.74
N GLU A 350 30.03 -2.97 13.69
CA GLU A 350 31.00 -1.87 13.56
C GLU A 350 30.68 -1.01 12.33
N GLY A 351 30.59 0.31 12.53
CA GLY A 351 30.25 1.27 11.48
C GLY A 351 28.75 1.42 11.18
N ALA A 352 27.87 0.71 11.90
CA ALA A 352 26.42 0.76 11.70
C ALA A 352 25.64 1.37 12.89
N ASP A 353 26.32 2.02 13.85
CA ASP A 353 25.68 2.73 14.95
C ASP A 353 24.90 3.96 14.42
N PRO A 354 23.59 4.08 14.67
CA PRO A 354 22.83 5.27 14.29
C PRO A 354 23.23 6.48 15.12
N ILE A 355 22.99 7.68 14.57
CA ILE A 355 23.30 8.95 15.24
C ILE A 355 22.34 9.19 16.39
N VAL A 356 21.06 8.89 16.17
CA VAL A 356 19.98 9.04 17.14
C VAL A 356 19.41 7.67 17.51
N LEU A 357 19.24 7.46 18.81
CA LEU A 357 18.60 6.28 19.38
C LEU A 357 17.28 6.66 20.04
N GLY A 358 16.42 5.67 20.19
CA GLY A 358 15.24 5.75 21.01
C GLY A 358 14.57 4.39 21.09
N GLU A 359 13.39 4.35 21.68
CA GLU A 359 12.62 3.13 21.84
C GLU A 359 11.80 2.82 20.58
N SER A 360 11.48 1.54 20.36
CA SER A 360 10.43 1.26 19.38
C SER A 360 9.06 1.51 20.01
N ALA A 361 8.25 2.39 19.40
CA ALA A 361 6.87 2.62 19.82
C ALA A 361 6.05 1.32 19.92
N ASN A 362 6.37 0.34 19.07
CA ASN A 362 5.70 -0.97 19.07
C ASN A 362 5.84 -1.72 20.39
N THR A 363 6.86 -1.45 21.19
CA THR A 363 7.04 -2.07 22.51
C THR A 363 5.91 -1.70 23.49
N ALA A 364 5.32 -0.51 23.36
CA ALA A 364 4.22 -0.05 24.22
C ALA A 364 2.84 -0.07 23.52
N LEU A 365 2.78 -0.52 22.27
CA LEU A 365 1.53 -0.63 21.51
C LEU A 365 0.86 -2.00 21.70
N THR A 366 -0.32 -2.13 21.10
CA THR A 366 -1.24 -3.25 21.27
C THR A 366 -0.92 -4.47 20.40
N TYR A 367 -1.40 -5.63 20.85
CA TYR A 367 -1.56 -6.84 20.05
C TYR A 367 -2.51 -6.70 18.84
N GLY A 368 -3.50 -5.78 18.83
CA GLY A 368 -4.63 -5.83 17.89
C GLY A 368 -4.28 -5.97 16.39
N TYR A 369 -5.15 -6.66 15.63
CA TYR A 369 -4.99 -6.91 14.19
C TYR A 369 -6.31 -6.77 13.43
N ASP A 370 -6.27 -6.17 12.24
CA ASP A 370 -7.41 -6.14 11.31
C ASP A 370 -7.90 -7.55 10.97
N SER A 371 -9.23 -7.72 10.92
CA SER A 371 -9.85 -9.03 10.75
C SER A 371 -9.67 -9.62 9.34
N VAL A 372 -9.30 -8.84 8.33
CA VAL A 372 -9.15 -9.38 6.98
C VAL A 372 -7.68 -9.51 6.61
N THR A 373 -6.93 -8.44 6.84
CA THR A 373 -5.56 -8.26 6.35
C THR A 373 -4.51 -8.69 7.38
N GLN A 374 -4.89 -8.87 8.65
CA GLN A 374 -3.97 -9.03 9.77
C GLN A 374 -2.96 -7.87 9.91
N MET A 375 -3.31 -6.67 9.42
CA MET A 375 -2.53 -5.46 9.69
C MET A 375 -2.67 -5.05 11.15
N GLN A 376 -1.55 -4.71 11.81
CA GLN A 376 -1.54 -4.34 13.22
C GLN A 376 -2.28 -3.02 13.50
N GLU A 377 -3.04 -2.99 14.60
CA GLU A 377 -3.73 -1.84 15.17
C GLU A 377 -2.73 -0.88 15.84
N THR A 378 -2.02 -0.06 15.08
CA THR A 378 -1.02 0.87 15.63
C THR A 378 -1.58 2.25 15.99
N LYS A 379 -2.89 2.45 15.85
CA LYS A 379 -3.53 3.79 15.90
C LYS A 379 -4.48 3.98 17.08
N ALA A 380 -4.93 2.90 17.69
CA ALA A 380 -5.81 2.94 18.85
C ALA A 380 -5.37 1.90 19.87
N SER A 381 -4.73 2.35 20.94
CA SER A 381 -4.42 1.54 22.12
C SER A 381 -4.68 2.38 23.36
N LEU A 382 -4.49 1.77 24.53
CA LEU A 382 -4.40 2.49 25.79
C LEU A 382 -2.95 2.55 26.28
N CYS A 383 -2.64 3.49 27.16
CA CYS A 383 -1.40 3.54 27.93
C CYS A 383 -1.58 4.21 29.29
N LYS A 384 -0.55 4.07 30.12
CA LYS A 384 -0.32 4.90 31.31
C LYS A 384 1.05 5.56 31.17
N ILE A 385 1.15 6.78 31.65
CA ILE A 385 2.38 7.56 31.64
C ILE A 385 2.78 7.89 33.07
N THR A 386 4.02 7.60 33.44
CA THR A 386 4.57 7.87 34.77
C THR A 386 5.96 8.48 34.67
N ALA A 387 6.38 9.28 35.66
CA ALA A 387 7.77 9.73 35.77
C ALA A 387 8.75 8.55 35.81
N ALA A 388 9.91 8.69 35.15
CA ALA A 388 10.89 7.60 34.97
C ALA A 388 11.97 7.45 36.03
#